data_AF-A0A7V9HWF3-F1
#
_entry.id   AF-A0A7V9HWF3-F1
#
_cell.length_a   1.000
_cell.length_b   1.000
_cell.length_c   1.000
_cell.angle_alpha   90.00
_cell.angle_beta   90.00
_cell.angle_gamma   90.00
#
_symmetry.space_group_name_H-M   'P 1'
#
loop_
_entity.id
_entity.type
_entity.pdbx_description
1 polymer ?
#
loop_
_entity_poly.entity_id
_entity_poly.type
_entity_poly.pdbx_seq_one_letter_code
_entity_poly.pdbx_strand_id
1 'polypeptide(L)'
;MTKLLLVFIALLGSVAIGLSGSALAGAVSQDIPKESKVQPKEVVLGKDSQSDKYGEVAFNHETHSIKNYSIDGKSVIACIDCHHTDQPASGLKPPLKTGERDVVLTTAVLTAAAAKPVKACRTCHLQAGDDSAPMPTITYPDKPAPTKLNNEVAYHLNCNICHDKAITARPALKGKIPGSNDCLLCHKPVS
;
A
#
# COMPACT_ATOMS: atom_id res chain seq x y z
N MET A 1 -43.87 -17.45 -57.86
CA MET A 1 -44.28 -16.47 -58.89
C MET A 1 -44.67 -15.18 -58.18
N THR A 2 -43.97 -14.09 -58.54
CA THR A 2 -44.45 -12.68 -58.51
C THR A 2 -44.51 -12.01 -57.11
N LYS A 3 -43.54 -11.14 -56.71
CA LYS A 3 -43.40 -9.69 -57.01
C LYS A 3 -44.65 -8.90 -56.56
N LEU A 4 -44.63 -7.73 -55.92
CA LEU A 4 -43.62 -6.74 -55.50
C LEU A 4 -44.42 -5.57 -54.85
N LEU A 5 -43.86 -4.90 -53.83
CA LEU A 5 -44.06 -3.51 -53.37
C LEU A 5 -45.45 -2.89 -53.12
N LEU A 6 -45.57 -2.21 -51.97
CA LEU A 6 -46.01 -0.80 -51.77
C LEU A 6 -45.80 -0.50 -50.26
N VAL A 7 -44.78 0.23 -49.79
CA VAL A 7 -44.44 1.66 -49.88
C VAL A 7 -45.29 2.58 -48.95
N PHE A 8 -44.65 2.96 -47.83
CA PHE A 8 -44.60 4.28 -47.16
C PHE A 8 -45.52 4.67 -45.96
N ILE A 9 -44.83 4.79 -44.80
CA ILE A 9 -44.75 5.91 -43.82
C ILE A 9 -45.98 6.30 -42.97
N ALA A 10 -45.83 6.11 -41.64
CA ALA A 10 -46.07 7.13 -40.60
C ALA A 10 -45.37 6.67 -39.30
N LEU A 11 -44.19 7.22 -38.99
CA LEU A 11 -43.97 8.23 -37.96
C LEU A 11 -44.55 7.88 -36.56
N LEU A 12 -43.71 7.29 -35.71
CA LEU A 12 -43.78 7.50 -34.26
C LEU A 12 -42.36 7.49 -33.70
N GLY A 13 -41.85 8.71 -33.49
CA GLY A 13 -40.61 8.94 -32.78
C GLY A 13 -40.71 8.43 -31.36
N SER A 14 -39.78 7.54 -31.00
CA SER A 14 -39.47 7.24 -29.61
C SER A 14 -38.14 7.90 -29.29
N VAL A 15 -38.26 8.89 -28.42
CA VAL A 15 -37.20 9.70 -27.82
C VAL A 15 -36.13 8.80 -27.22
N ALA A 16 -34.87 9.16 -27.50
CA ALA A 16 -33.69 8.59 -26.89
C ALA A 16 -33.67 8.82 -25.38
N ILE A 17 -33.41 7.77 -24.61
CA ILE A 17 -32.74 7.90 -23.31
C ILE A 17 -31.52 6.99 -23.37
N GLY A 18 -30.42 7.56 -23.88
CA GLY A 18 -29.10 7.00 -23.69
C GLY A 18 -28.71 7.17 -22.23
N LEU A 19 -28.93 6.14 -21.43
CA LEU A 19 -28.28 5.99 -20.13
C LEU A 19 -26.80 5.64 -20.38
N SER A 20 -26.01 6.66 -20.72
CA SER A 20 -24.56 6.61 -20.56
C SER A 20 -24.25 6.63 -19.07
N GLY A 21 -24.46 5.49 -18.42
CA GLY A 21 -23.95 5.22 -17.09
C GLY A 21 -22.44 5.13 -17.18
N SER A 22 -21.75 6.24 -16.95
CA SER A 22 -20.34 6.23 -16.55
C SER A 22 -20.24 5.47 -15.24
N ALA A 23 -20.09 4.15 -15.32
CA ALA A 23 -19.59 3.36 -14.22
C ALA A 23 -18.15 3.82 -13.99
N LEU A 24 -18.00 4.80 -13.09
CA LEU A 24 -16.78 4.94 -12.31
C LEU A 24 -16.58 3.58 -11.65
N ALA A 25 -15.75 2.74 -12.27
CA ALA A 25 -15.23 1.54 -11.66
C ALA A 25 -14.43 2.00 -10.44
N GLY A 26 -15.09 2.11 -9.29
CA GLY A 26 -14.43 2.25 -8.02
C GLY A 26 -13.47 1.09 -7.89
N ALA A 27 -12.18 1.37 -7.76
CA ALA A 27 -11.20 0.34 -7.50
C ALA A 27 -11.64 -0.45 -6.26
N VAL A 28 -12.00 -1.71 -6.46
CA VAL A 28 -12.36 -2.61 -5.36
C VAL A 28 -11.09 -2.86 -4.59
N SER A 29 -10.98 -2.28 -3.39
CA SER A 29 -9.83 -2.50 -2.53
C SER A 29 -9.81 -3.96 -2.07
N GLN A 30 -8.71 -4.65 -2.36
CA GLN A 30 -8.52 -6.05 -2.01
C GLN A 30 -8.04 -6.19 -0.56
N ASP A 31 -8.51 -7.23 0.13
CA ASP A 31 -7.86 -7.68 1.37
C ASP A 31 -6.42 -8.09 1.07
N ILE A 32 -5.51 -7.76 1.97
CA ILE A 32 -4.09 -8.06 1.80
C ILE A 32 -3.85 -9.52 2.18
N PRO A 33 -3.46 -10.39 1.23
CA PRO A 33 -3.08 -11.75 1.58
C PRO A 33 -1.83 -11.73 2.47
N LYS A 34 -1.66 -12.74 3.32
CA LYS A 34 -0.48 -12.87 4.19
C LYS A 34 0.83 -12.81 3.40
N GLU A 35 0.83 -13.35 2.19
CA GLU A 35 1.93 -13.27 1.25
C GLU A 35 1.44 -13.33 -0.20
N SER A 36 2.20 -12.76 -1.14
CA SER A 36 1.83 -12.73 -2.57
C SER A 36 3.05 -12.62 -3.49
N LYS A 37 2.94 -13.19 -4.70
CA LYS A 37 3.87 -12.94 -5.81
C LYS A 37 3.41 -11.80 -6.74
N VAL A 38 2.23 -11.26 -6.49
CA VAL A 38 1.61 -10.20 -7.29
C VAL A 38 1.69 -8.89 -6.52
N GLN A 39 2.25 -7.86 -7.15
CA GLN A 39 2.24 -6.52 -6.60
C GLN A 39 0.81 -5.98 -6.66
N PRO A 40 0.19 -5.63 -5.52
CA PRO A 40 -1.12 -5.02 -5.53
C PRO A 40 -1.03 -3.59 -6.07
N LYS A 41 -2.15 -3.09 -6.59
CA LYS A 41 -2.26 -1.68 -6.98
C LYS A 41 -2.64 -0.81 -5.80
N GLU A 42 -3.84 -1.04 -5.29
CA GLU A 42 -4.42 -0.35 -4.16
C GLU A 42 -4.86 -1.37 -3.12
N VAL A 43 -4.57 -1.08 -1.87
CA VAL A 43 -4.91 -1.93 -0.72
C VAL A 43 -5.45 -1.05 0.39
N VAL A 44 -6.31 -1.61 1.22
CA VAL A 44 -6.77 -0.96 2.45
C VAL A 44 -6.06 -1.61 3.63
N LEU A 45 -5.34 -0.80 4.38
CA LEU A 45 -4.66 -1.16 5.61
C LEU A 45 -5.55 -0.81 6.81
N GLY A 46 -5.31 -1.47 7.94
CA GLY A 46 -5.94 -1.11 9.22
C GLY A 46 -7.44 -1.36 9.30
N LYS A 47 -7.98 -2.33 8.54
CA LYS A 47 -9.40 -2.75 8.64
C LYS A 47 -9.81 -3.22 10.03
N ASP A 48 -8.82 -3.62 10.82
CA ASP A 48 -8.93 -4.09 12.20
C ASP A 48 -8.17 -3.16 13.16
N SER A 49 -8.08 -1.87 12.82
CA SER A 49 -7.61 -0.84 13.74
C SER A 49 -8.35 -0.95 15.07
N GLN A 50 -7.61 -0.93 16.17
CA GLN A 50 -8.16 -0.93 17.53
C GLN A 50 -8.41 0.49 18.04
N SER A 51 -8.15 1.52 17.23
CA SER A 51 -8.44 2.91 17.58
C SER A 51 -9.94 3.19 17.47
N ASP A 52 -10.47 3.91 18.46
CA ASP A 52 -11.81 4.48 18.48
C ASP A 52 -11.95 5.76 17.63
N LYS A 53 -10.85 6.26 17.08
CA LYS A 53 -10.79 7.54 16.34
C LYS A 53 -10.35 7.38 14.89
N TYR A 54 -9.42 6.47 14.64
CA TYR A 54 -8.76 6.32 13.35
C TYR A 54 -8.99 4.93 12.77
N GLY A 55 -9.66 4.90 11.63
CA GLY A 55 -9.99 3.69 10.90
C GLY A 55 -8.97 3.37 9.81
N GLU A 56 -9.51 2.79 8.74
CA GLU A 56 -8.79 2.31 7.58
C GLU A 56 -7.90 3.37 6.90
N VAL A 57 -6.78 2.89 6.32
CA VAL A 57 -5.87 3.68 5.49
C VAL A 57 -5.92 3.14 4.06
N ALA A 58 -6.33 3.97 3.10
CA ALA A 58 -6.23 3.64 1.69
C ALA A 58 -4.77 3.85 1.24
N PHE A 59 -4.12 2.78 0.78
CA PHE A 59 -2.73 2.80 0.35
C PHE A 59 -2.61 2.39 -1.13
N ASN A 60 -1.99 3.26 -1.93
CA ASN A 60 -1.71 2.98 -3.32
C ASN A 60 -0.26 2.47 -3.48
N HIS A 61 -0.09 1.15 -3.43
CA HIS A 61 1.21 0.49 -3.57
C HIS A 61 1.85 0.75 -4.95
N GLU A 62 1.06 0.74 -6.03
CA GLU A 62 1.57 0.95 -7.40
C GLU A 62 2.32 2.29 -7.52
N THR A 63 1.73 3.38 -7.04
CA THR A 63 2.37 4.69 -7.09
C THR A 63 3.64 4.76 -6.24
N HIS A 64 3.68 4.09 -5.10
CA HIS A 64 4.88 4.04 -4.26
C HIS A 64 5.98 3.17 -4.87
N SER A 65 5.65 2.18 -5.72
CA SER A 65 6.65 1.30 -6.34
C SER A 65 7.13 1.76 -7.72
N ILE A 66 6.34 2.55 -8.46
CA ILE A 66 6.67 2.92 -9.86
C ILE A 66 6.91 4.41 -10.09
N LYS A 67 6.43 5.31 -9.23
CA LYS A 67 6.67 6.75 -9.39
C LYS A 67 7.94 7.17 -8.66
N ASN A 68 8.48 8.33 -9.03
CA ASN A 68 9.67 8.90 -8.41
C ASN A 68 9.36 9.51 -7.03
N TYR A 69 8.98 8.67 -6.08
CA TYR A 69 8.60 9.02 -4.71
C TYR A 69 9.70 8.73 -3.68
N SER A 70 10.93 8.48 -4.12
CA SER A 70 12.10 8.53 -3.23
C SER A 70 12.13 9.84 -2.43
N ILE A 71 12.88 9.86 -1.32
CA ILE A 71 12.99 11.02 -0.43
C ILE A 71 13.31 12.31 -1.20
N ASP A 72 14.24 12.25 -2.16
CA ASP A 72 14.64 13.36 -3.01
C ASP A 72 13.78 13.56 -4.27
N GLY A 73 12.84 12.65 -4.53
CA GLY A 73 11.93 12.68 -5.68
C GLY A 73 12.58 12.34 -7.02
N LYS A 74 13.76 11.73 -7.04
CA LYS A 74 14.53 11.46 -8.27
C LYS A 74 14.43 10.02 -8.75
N SER A 75 14.01 9.09 -7.89
CA SER A 75 13.94 7.67 -8.22
C SER A 75 12.69 7.03 -7.63
N VAL A 76 12.38 5.83 -8.11
CA VAL A 76 11.42 4.93 -7.45
C VAL A 76 11.92 4.54 -6.06
N ILE A 77 10.98 4.21 -5.17
CA ILE A 77 11.29 3.62 -3.87
C ILE A 77 11.72 2.17 -4.10
N ALA A 78 12.81 1.73 -3.47
CA ALA A 78 13.25 0.35 -3.61
C ALA A 78 12.29 -0.59 -2.87
N CYS A 79 12.04 -1.79 -3.38
CA CYS A 79 11.13 -2.74 -2.74
C CYS A 79 11.52 -3.01 -1.27
N ILE A 80 12.82 -3.06 -1.00
CA ILE A 80 13.39 -3.31 0.33
C ILE A 80 13.33 -2.12 1.29
N ASP A 81 12.92 -0.93 0.82
CA ASP A 81 12.67 0.21 1.70
C ASP A 81 11.38 0.00 2.51
N CYS A 82 10.46 -0.86 2.04
CA CYS A 82 9.25 -1.28 2.77
C CYS A 82 9.31 -2.77 3.15
N HIS A 83 9.67 -3.64 2.19
CA HIS A 83 9.83 -5.08 2.40
C HIS A 83 11.26 -5.40 2.86
N HIS A 84 11.65 -4.84 3.99
CA HIS A 84 13.05 -4.78 4.42
C HIS A 84 13.67 -6.14 4.77
N THR A 85 12.86 -7.19 4.97
CA THR A 85 13.35 -8.57 5.17
C THR A 85 13.64 -9.27 3.84
N ASP A 86 13.13 -8.77 2.72
CA ASP A 86 13.28 -9.37 1.40
C ASP A 86 14.63 -8.98 0.75
N GLN A 87 15.72 -9.13 1.50
CA GLN A 87 17.09 -8.88 1.09
C GLN A 87 18.08 -9.84 1.76
N PRO A 88 19.33 -9.93 1.28
CA PRO A 88 20.38 -10.72 1.91
C PRO A 88 20.76 -10.21 3.28
N ALA A 89 21.13 -11.13 4.19
CA ALA A 89 21.64 -10.77 5.51
C ALA A 89 22.86 -9.82 5.45
N SER A 90 23.70 -9.96 4.41
CA SER A 90 24.85 -9.07 4.16
C SER A 90 24.47 -7.64 3.76
N GLY A 91 23.23 -7.40 3.31
CA GLY A 91 22.71 -6.09 2.95
C GLY A 91 22.05 -5.35 4.11
N LEU A 92 21.83 -6.03 5.24
CA LEU A 92 21.14 -5.45 6.39
C LEU A 92 21.98 -4.34 7.04
N LYS A 93 21.31 -3.22 7.31
CA LYS A 93 21.86 -2.12 8.10
C LYS A 93 21.11 -2.08 9.44
N PRO A 94 21.79 -1.72 10.55
CA PRO A 94 21.10 -1.50 11.82
C PRO A 94 19.90 -0.54 11.64
N PRO A 95 18.75 -0.82 12.27
CA PRO A 95 18.50 -1.84 13.28
C PRO A 95 18.06 -3.22 12.73
N LEU A 96 18.09 -3.42 11.41
CA LEU A 96 17.56 -4.63 10.78
C LEU A 96 18.44 -5.86 11.07
N LYS A 97 17.81 -7.00 11.35
CA LYS A 97 18.50 -8.25 11.73
C LYS A 97 18.07 -9.49 10.94
N THR A 98 16.99 -9.39 10.17
CA THR A 98 16.41 -10.52 9.44
C THR A 98 16.47 -10.28 7.94
N GLY A 99 17.08 -11.19 7.21
CA GLY A 99 17.09 -11.24 5.74
C GLY A 99 16.63 -12.62 5.27
N GLU A 100 15.67 -12.67 4.36
CA GLU A 100 14.97 -13.90 3.94
C GLU A 100 15.25 -14.32 2.49
N ARG A 101 16.06 -13.52 1.77
CA ARG A 101 16.41 -13.74 0.36
C ARG A 101 17.91 -13.73 0.13
N ASP A 102 18.36 -14.50 -0.85
CA ASP A 102 19.77 -14.50 -1.27
C ASP A 102 20.12 -13.31 -2.18
N VAL A 103 19.10 -12.61 -2.71
CA VAL A 103 19.24 -11.41 -3.53
C VAL A 103 18.21 -10.35 -3.10
N VAL A 104 18.53 -9.08 -3.37
CA VAL A 104 17.63 -7.95 -3.10
C VAL A 104 16.35 -8.09 -3.93
N LEU A 105 15.20 -7.92 -3.27
CA LEU A 105 13.91 -7.88 -3.96
C LEU A 105 13.82 -6.73 -4.96
N THR A 106 13.42 -7.09 -6.16
CA THR A 106 13.04 -6.18 -7.24
C THR A 106 11.78 -6.72 -7.92
N THR A 107 11.10 -5.91 -8.74
CA THR A 107 9.99 -6.39 -9.58
C THR A 107 10.40 -7.60 -10.43
N ALA A 108 11.57 -7.55 -11.06
CA ALA A 108 12.08 -8.65 -11.89
C ALA A 108 12.30 -9.93 -11.06
N VAL A 109 12.92 -9.80 -9.88
CA VAL A 109 13.12 -10.93 -8.96
C VAL A 109 11.79 -11.54 -8.52
N LEU A 110 10.76 -10.73 -8.26
CA LEU A 110 9.45 -11.21 -7.84
C LEU A 110 8.70 -11.98 -8.95
N THR A 111 8.89 -11.58 -10.21
CA THR A 111 8.25 -12.22 -11.37
C THR A 111 8.88 -13.55 -11.78
N ALA A 112 10.06 -13.88 -11.26
CA ALA A 112 10.72 -15.14 -11.57
C ALA A 112 9.90 -16.35 -11.07
N ALA A 113 9.87 -17.45 -11.83
CA ALA A 113 9.09 -18.64 -11.47
C ALA A 113 9.44 -19.18 -10.08
N ALA A 114 10.73 -19.19 -9.74
CA ALA A 114 11.25 -19.65 -8.45
C ALA A 114 11.17 -18.61 -7.32
N ALA A 115 10.63 -17.42 -7.57
CA ALA A 115 10.56 -16.36 -6.56
C ALA A 115 9.72 -16.79 -5.36
N LYS A 116 10.20 -16.53 -4.14
CA LYS A 116 9.37 -16.61 -2.93
C LYS A 116 8.35 -15.46 -2.93
N PRO A 117 7.11 -15.69 -2.46
CA PRO A 117 6.16 -14.60 -2.27
C PRO A 117 6.67 -13.58 -1.24
N VAL A 118 6.20 -12.34 -1.35
CA VAL A 118 6.50 -11.26 -0.41
C VAL A 118 5.46 -11.28 0.70
N LYS A 119 5.91 -11.21 1.95
CA LYS A 119 5.03 -11.24 3.13
C LYS A 119 4.47 -9.86 3.43
N ALA A 120 3.24 -9.81 3.92
CA ALA A 120 2.65 -8.63 4.53
C ALA A 120 3.29 -8.36 5.90
N CYS A 121 3.34 -7.09 6.32
CA CYS A 121 3.96 -6.64 7.57
C CYS A 121 3.50 -7.47 8.79
N ARG A 122 2.20 -7.78 8.82
CA ARG A 122 1.52 -8.54 9.89
C ARG A 122 1.96 -9.99 10.03
N THR A 123 2.74 -10.51 9.09
CA THR A 123 3.34 -11.84 9.24
C THR A 123 4.38 -11.87 10.36
N CYS A 124 5.00 -10.72 10.65
CA CYS A 124 6.01 -10.59 11.71
C CYS A 124 5.64 -9.54 12.76
N HIS A 125 4.96 -8.47 12.35
CA HIS A 125 4.52 -7.38 13.22
C HIS A 125 3.06 -7.62 13.60
N LEU A 126 2.79 -8.43 14.61
CA LEU A 126 1.43 -8.82 14.99
C LEU A 126 0.63 -7.65 15.57
N GLN A 127 -0.69 -7.81 15.70
CA GLN A 127 -1.56 -6.84 16.37
C GLN A 127 -1.18 -6.73 17.86
N ALA A 128 -1.45 -5.57 18.48
CA ALA A 128 -1.32 -5.45 19.92
C ALA A 128 -2.21 -6.49 20.66
N GLY A 129 -1.60 -7.23 21.58
CA GLY A 129 -2.26 -8.31 22.32
C GLY A 129 -2.24 -9.68 21.62
N ASP A 130 -1.72 -9.76 20.39
CA ASP A 130 -1.45 -11.04 19.72
C ASP A 130 -0.05 -11.54 20.10
N ASP A 131 -0.02 -12.55 20.98
CA ASP A 131 1.19 -13.23 21.45
C ASP A 131 1.42 -14.58 20.76
N SER A 132 0.81 -14.81 19.58
CA SER A 132 0.93 -16.07 18.83
C SER A 132 2.34 -16.34 18.29
N ALA A 133 3.18 -15.30 18.17
CA ALA A 133 4.60 -15.42 17.82
C ALA A 133 5.43 -14.29 18.46
N PRO A 134 6.77 -14.46 18.58
CA PRO A 134 7.64 -13.43 19.11
C PRO A 134 7.61 -12.14 18.27
N MET A 135 7.33 -11.02 18.93
CA MET A 135 7.33 -9.70 18.29
C MET A 135 8.76 -9.16 18.08
N PRO A 136 9.08 -8.57 16.92
CA PRO A 136 10.33 -7.83 16.75
C PRO A 136 10.45 -6.67 17.74
N THR A 137 11.65 -6.45 18.27
CA THR A 137 11.94 -5.35 19.18
C THR A 137 13.15 -4.54 18.74
N ILE A 138 13.10 -3.23 18.99
CA ILE A 138 14.22 -2.32 18.77
C ILE A 138 14.58 -1.62 20.09
N THR A 139 15.86 -1.49 20.38
CA THR A 139 16.35 -0.66 21.48
C THR A 139 16.81 0.67 20.90
N TYR A 140 16.22 1.76 21.38
CA TYR A 140 16.66 3.11 21.02
C TYR A 140 17.64 3.64 22.09
N PRO A 141 18.68 4.41 21.72
CA PRO A 141 19.67 4.90 22.69
C PRO A 141 19.07 5.75 23.82
N ASP A 142 17.98 6.45 23.52
CA ASP A 142 17.25 7.35 24.42
C ASP A 142 16.13 6.66 25.20
N LYS A 143 15.91 5.35 25.00
CA LYS A 143 14.85 4.59 25.68
C LYS A 143 15.41 3.46 26.54
N PRO A 144 15.06 3.38 27.84
CA PRO A 144 15.58 2.35 28.73
C PRO A 144 15.03 0.95 28.42
N ALA A 145 13.86 0.85 27.80
CA ALA A 145 13.22 -0.42 27.45
C ALA A 145 13.15 -0.62 25.92
N PRO A 146 13.34 -1.85 25.42
CA PRO A 146 13.09 -2.18 24.02
C PRO A 146 11.65 -1.86 23.62
N THR A 147 11.48 -1.21 22.47
CA THR A 147 10.18 -0.96 21.86
C THR A 147 9.76 -2.18 21.06
N LYS A 148 8.60 -2.77 21.39
CA LYS A 148 7.95 -3.80 20.57
C LYS A 148 7.40 -3.16 19.29
N LEU A 149 7.74 -3.74 18.14
CA LEU A 149 7.27 -3.30 16.84
C LEU A 149 6.04 -4.12 16.45
N ASN A 150 4.88 -3.84 17.07
CA ASN A 150 3.60 -4.37 16.58
C ASN A 150 3.26 -3.76 15.20
N ASN A 151 2.18 -4.23 14.57
CA ASN A 151 1.76 -3.74 13.26
C ASN A 151 1.58 -2.21 13.23
N GLU A 152 0.91 -1.63 14.23
CA GLU A 152 0.63 -0.20 14.31
C GLU A 152 1.93 0.61 14.33
N VAL A 153 2.85 0.25 15.22
CA VAL A 153 4.16 0.90 15.33
C VAL A 153 4.96 0.71 14.05
N ALA A 154 4.95 -0.49 13.45
CA ALA A 154 5.69 -0.77 12.23
C ALA A 154 5.18 0.05 11.02
N TYR A 155 3.86 0.14 10.82
CA TYR A 155 3.27 0.97 9.77
C TYR A 155 3.59 2.45 10.00
N HIS A 156 3.35 2.98 11.19
CA HIS A 156 3.62 4.39 11.48
C HIS A 156 5.09 4.75 11.31
N LEU A 157 6.02 3.94 11.84
CA LEU A 157 7.45 4.20 11.65
C LEU A 157 7.83 4.19 10.17
N ASN A 158 7.40 3.18 9.42
CA ASN A 158 7.78 3.05 8.01
C ASN A 158 7.21 4.19 7.15
N CYS A 159 5.91 4.47 7.28
CA CYS A 159 5.22 5.51 6.52
C CYS A 159 5.72 6.91 6.91
N ASN A 160 5.69 7.23 8.21
CA ASN A 160 5.96 8.59 8.68
C ASN A 160 7.42 8.98 8.47
N ILE A 161 8.38 8.07 8.73
CA ILE A 161 9.81 8.38 8.54
C ILE A 161 10.10 8.73 7.08
N CYS A 162 9.52 7.99 6.13
CA CYS A 162 9.72 8.27 4.71
C CYS A 162 9.10 9.62 4.32
N HIS A 163 7.86 9.86 4.74
CA HIS A 163 7.16 11.10 4.44
C HIS A 163 7.82 12.33 5.07
N ASP A 164 8.19 12.27 6.34
CA ASP A 164 8.84 13.39 7.04
C ASP A 164 10.21 13.70 6.42
N LYS A 165 10.98 12.67 6.05
CA LYS A 165 12.24 12.86 5.31
C LYS A 165 11.99 13.49 3.94
N ALA A 166 10.95 13.06 3.23
CA ALA A 166 10.57 13.64 1.94
C ALA A 166 10.16 15.11 2.07
N ILE A 167 9.36 15.47 3.08
CA ILE A 167 8.98 16.86 3.38
C ILE A 167 10.21 17.68 3.75
N THR A 168 11.11 17.13 4.56
CA THR A 168 12.36 17.81 4.96
C THR A 168 13.26 18.07 3.75
N ALA A 169 13.45 17.08 2.89
CA ALA A 169 14.26 17.20 1.68
C ALA A 169 13.59 18.08 0.61
N ARG A 170 12.26 18.13 0.59
CA ARG A 170 11.44 18.87 -0.38
C ARG A 170 10.31 19.63 0.32
N PRO A 171 10.61 20.79 0.94
CA PRO A 171 9.63 21.54 1.74
C PRO A 171 8.33 21.90 1.01
N ALA A 172 8.36 21.99 -0.33
CA ALA A 172 7.19 22.22 -1.17
C ALA A 172 6.12 21.10 -1.12
N LEU A 173 6.43 19.96 -0.49
CA LEU A 173 5.50 18.86 -0.21
C LEU A 173 4.71 19.04 1.08
N LYS A 174 5.09 19.97 1.96
CA LYS A 174 4.38 20.23 3.21
C LYS A 174 2.92 20.57 2.93
N GLY A 175 1.99 19.85 3.57
CA GLY A 175 0.55 19.98 3.35
C GLY A 175 0.01 19.32 2.08
N LYS A 176 0.88 18.72 1.24
CA LYS A 176 0.48 17.94 0.05
C LYS A 176 0.57 16.43 0.27
N ILE A 177 1.43 16.02 1.18
CA ILE A 177 1.53 14.63 1.66
C ILE A 177 1.43 14.64 3.20
N PRO A 178 0.94 13.56 3.82
CA PRO A 178 0.85 13.48 5.28
C PRO A 178 2.24 13.44 5.92
N GLY A 179 2.50 14.32 6.89
CA GLY A 179 3.59 14.13 7.85
C GLY A 179 3.13 13.38 9.10
N SER A 180 4.05 13.13 10.04
CA SER A 180 3.76 12.42 11.31
C SER A 180 2.57 12.96 12.11
N ASN A 181 2.23 14.24 11.95
CA ASN A 181 1.16 14.89 12.73
C ASN A 181 -0.16 15.01 11.96
N ASP A 182 -0.21 14.58 10.70
CA ASP A 182 -1.38 14.74 9.83
C ASP A 182 -2.25 13.47 9.81
N CYS A 183 -2.71 13.02 10.97
CA CYS A 183 -3.35 11.70 11.15
C CYS A 183 -4.48 11.43 10.15
N LEU A 184 -5.35 12.43 9.94
CA LEU A 184 -6.55 12.34 9.08
C LEU A 184 -6.25 12.38 7.58
N LEU A 185 -5.01 12.69 7.17
CA LEU A 185 -4.60 12.59 5.77
C LEU A 185 -4.26 11.14 5.39
N CYS A 186 -4.00 10.26 6.36
CA CYS A 186 -3.86 8.83 6.15
C CYS A 186 -5.12 8.05 6.56
N HIS A 187 -5.65 8.33 7.75
CA HIS A 187 -6.73 7.56 8.36
C HIS A 187 -8.08 8.17 8.10
N LYS A 188 -9.04 7.33 7.70
CA LYS A 188 -10.45 7.69 7.77
C LYS A 188 -10.85 7.87 9.24
N PRO A 189 -11.66 8.88 9.60
CA PRO A 189 -12.26 8.94 10.92
C PRO A 189 -13.19 7.72 11.12
N VAL A 190 -13.19 7.15 12.33
CA VAL A 190 -14.22 6.19 12.73
C VAL A 190 -15.48 6.99 13.02
N SER A 191 -16.55 6.74 12.26
CA SER A 191 -17.86 7.38 12.41
C SER A 191 -18.69 6.71 13.50
#